data_AF-A0A182WI24-F1
#
_entry.id   AF-A0A182WI24-F1
#
_cell.length_a   1.000
_cell.length_b   1.000
_cell.length_c   1.000
_cell.angle_alpha   90.00
_cell.angle_beta   90.00
_cell.angle_gamma   90.00
#
_symmetry.space_group_name_H-M   'P 1'
#
loop_
_entity.id
_entity.type
_entity.pdbx_description
1 polymer ?
#
loop_
_entity_poly.entity_id
_entity_poly.type
_entity_poly.pdbx_seq_one_letter_code
_entity_poly.pdbx_strand_id
1 'polypeptide(L)'
;MKTPILPLLFVTLFLAGSLCQSDWADYEEATAEPVTQTPATSDATKESTTPAADTTTTRQETTTETETPAPTTEQEETAPPIICTDPREIYNECGSACDDRTCDNLRRPDVLCSKQCVEGCYCRNGYVRDRLRRCIPAYRCYKGWW
;
A
#
# COMPACT_ATOMS: atom_id res chain seq x y z
N MET A 1 43.74 -77.57 -11.90
CA MET A 1 42.51 -77.40 -12.71
C MET A 1 41.89 -76.06 -12.33
N LYS A 2 41.41 -75.28 -13.32
CA LYS A 2 40.88 -73.90 -13.26
C LYS A 2 41.91 -72.75 -13.33
N THR A 3 42.26 -72.36 -14.57
CA THR A 3 42.04 -70.98 -15.05
C THR A 3 40.54 -70.89 -15.47
N PRO A 4 39.84 -69.74 -15.41
CA PRO A 4 40.08 -68.65 -16.35
C PRO A 4 39.83 -67.21 -15.82
N ILE A 5 40.66 -66.26 -16.24
CA ILE A 5 40.32 -65.19 -17.20
C ILE A 5 39.39 -64.12 -16.61
N LEU A 6 40.02 -62.99 -16.33
CA LEU A 6 39.47 -61.66 -16.10
C LEU A 6 38.47 -61.29 -17.23
N PRO A 7 37.19 -61.00 -16.95
CA PRO A 7 36.28 -60.54 -17.99
C PRO A 7 36.45 -59.03 -18.17
N LEU A 8 37.22 -58.67 -19.20
CA LEU A 8 37.18 -57.39 -19.90
C LEU A 8 35.85 -57.25 -20.68
N LEU A 9 34.70 -57.28 -20.01
CA LEU A 9 33.37 -57.10 -20.65
C LEU A 9 32.34 -56.50 -19.68
N PHE A 10 32.63 -55.37 -19.05
CA PHE A 10 31.59 -54.43 -18.58
C PHE A 10 32.03 -52.98 -18.83
N VAL A 11 32.68 -52.76 -19.98
CA VAL A 11 32.65 -51.47 -20.65
C VAL A 11 31.45 -51.52 -21.58
N THR A 12 30.57 -50.52 -21.48
CA THR A 12 29.29 -50.28 -22.18
C THR A 12 28.02 -50.78 -21.47
N LEU A 13 27.07 -49.85 -21.27
CA LEU A 13 25.83 -49.89 -20.47
C LEU A 13 26.08 -49.78 -18.96
N PHE A 14 26.03 -48.61 -18.32
CA PHE A 14 24.90 -47.70 -18.25
C PHE A 14 25.35 -46.24 -18.36
N LEU A 15 25.21 -45.70 -19.58
CA LEU A 15 24.93 -44.29 -19.79
C LEU A 15 23.48 -44.05 -19.34
N ALA A 16 23.25 -43.58 -18.12
CA ALA A 16 22.08 -42.79 -17.76
C ALA A 16 22.22 -42.27 -16.32
N GLY A 17 22.21 -40.93 -16.17
CA GLY A 17 21.81 -40.29 -14.92
C GLY A 17 22.91 -39.68 -14.06
N SER A 18 23.98 -39.17 -14.66
CA SER A 18 24.81 -38.16 -14.02
C SER A 18 24.04 -36.85 -13.82
N LEU A 19 24.26 -36.24 -12.66
CA LEU A 19 24.31 -34.79 -12.42
C LEU A 19 22.99 -34.01 -12.56
N CYS A 20 22.40 -33.74 -11.40
CA CYS A 20 21.59 -32.54 -11.18
C CYS A 20 22.57 -31.33 -11.15
N GLN A 21 23.00 -30.90 -12.34
CA GLN A 21 23.77 -29.68 -12.53
C GLN A 21 22.78 -28.55 -12.86
N SER A 22 22.94 -27.46 -12.13
CA SER A 22 22.45 -26.10 -12.38
C SER A 22 22.12 -25.77 -13.86
N ASP A 23 20.86 -25.41 -14.12
CA ASP A 23 20.50 -24.61 -15.29
C ASP A 23 20.42 -23.14 -14.88
N TRP A 24 21.42 -22.40 -15.34
CA TRP A 24 21.57 -20.94 -15.32
C TRP A 24 21.48 -20.46 -16.77
N ALA A 25 20.34 -20.61 -17.42
CA ALA A 25 20.09 -19.98 -18.72
C ALA A 25 18.60 -20.03 -19.04
N ASP A 26 17.88 -18.96 -18.73
CA ASP A 26 16.81 -18.48 -19.62
C ASP A 26 16.57 -17.00 -19.31
N TYR A 27 17.40 -16.20 -19.96
CA TYR A 27 17.20 -14.78 -20.18
C TYR A 27 16.49 -14.69 -21.54
N GLU A 28 15.16 -14.51 -21.53
CA GLU A 28 14.42 -14.02 -22.68
C GLU A 28 13.65 -12.75 -22.27
N GLU A 29 13.92 -11.73 -23.07
CA GLU A 29 13.55 -10.33 -22.98
C GLU A 29 12.03 -10.13 -23.13
N ALA A 30 11.28 -10.02 -22.03
CA ALA A 30 9.90 -9.58 -22.08
C ALA A 30 9.85 -8.04 -22.09
N THR A 31 9.66 -7.50 -23.29
CA THR A 31 9.42 -6.08 -23.56
C THR A 31 8.33 -5.51 -22.67
N ALA A 32 8.61 -4.35 -22.09
CA ALA A 32 7.67 -3.55 -21.31
C ALA A 32 6.42 -3.21 -22.14
N GLU A 33 5.27 -3.75 -21.75
CA GLU A 33 3.98 -3.19 -22.15
C GLU A 33 3.64 -1.98 -21.25
N PRO A 34 3.11 -0.88 -21.81
CA PRO A 34 2.67 0.26 -21.02
C PRO A 34 1.46 -0.14 -20.18
N VAL A 35 1.63 -0.16 -18.86
CA VAL A 35 0.55 -0.36 -17.89
C VAL A 35 -0.40 0.83 -17.99
N THR A 36 -1.40 0.72 -18.87
CA THR A 36 -2.49 1.68 -18.95
C THR A 36 -3.33 1.47 -17.70
N GLN A 37 -3.12 2.35 -16.72
CA GLN A 37 -3.96 2.41 -15.52
C GLN A 37 -5.38 2.73 -15.97
N THR A 38 -6.23 1.70 -15.93
CA THR A 38 -7.66 1.86 -16.12
C THR A 38 -8.21 2.40 -14.79
N PRO A 39 -8.94 3.52 -14.78
CA PRO A 39 -9.60 3.97 -13.56
C PRO A 39 -10.62 2.92 -13.14
N ALA A 40 -10.57 2.53 -11.87
CA ALA A 40 -11.58 1.67 -11.26
C ALA A 40 -12.92 2.41 -11.26
N THR A 41 -13.77 2.15 -12.26
CA THR A 41 -15.20 2.43 -12.19
C THR A 41 -15.77 1.58 -11.07
N SER A 42 -16.08 2.21 -9.94
CA SER A 42 -16.80 1.59 -8.84
C SER A 42 -18.28 1.46 -9.23
N ASP A 43 -18.62 0.37 -9.93
CA ASP A 43 -20.01 -0.07 -10.05
C ASP A 43 -20.38 -0.88 -8.80
N ALA A 44 -21.15 -0.25 -7.91
CA ALA A 44 -21.87 -0.91 -6.83
C ALA A 44 -23.34 -0.47 -6.88
N THR A 45 -24.09 -1.03 -7.82
CA THR A 45 -25.55 -1.03 -7.78
C THR A 45 -25.99 -1.95 -6.65
N LYS A 46 -26.33 -1.37 -5.49
CA LYS A 46 -27.19 -2.03 -4.52
C LYS A 46 -28.48 -1.23 -4.41
N GLU A 47 -29.47 -1.73 -5.14
CA GLU A 47 -30.88 -1.40 -5.02
C GLU A 47 -31.30 -1.61 -3.55
N SER A 48 -31.73 -0.53 -2.90
CA SER A 48 -32.30 -0.55 -1.56
C SER A 48 -33.66 0.09 -1.63
N THR A 49 -34.66 -0.76 -1.85
CA THR A 49 -36.08 -0.42 -1.88
C THR A 49 -36.58 -0.04 -0.48
N THR A 50 -37.29 1.09 -0.43
CA THR A 50 -37.90 1.87 0.66
C THR A 50 -38.97 1.10 1.48
N PRO A 51 -39.47 1.58 2.65
CA PRO A 51 -40.33 2.79 2.73
C PRO A 51 -40.03 3.76 3.89
N ALA A 52 -40.55 4.98 3.69
CA ALA A 52 -40.47 6.17 4.51
C ALA A 52 -41.07 6.01 5.92
N ALA A 53 -40.52 6.77 6.86
CA ALA A 53 -41.26 7.32 7.98
C ALA A 53 -40.90 8.81 8.08
N ASP A 54 -41.82 9.62 7.59
CA ASP A 54 -41.85 11.07 7.72
C ASP A 54 -41.79 11.48 9.19
N THR A 55 -40.92 12.43 9.52
CA THR A 55 -41.22 13.37 10.60
C THR A 55 -40.74 14.75 10.18
N THR A 56 -41.70 15.50 9.66
CA THR A 56 -41.69 16.95 9.50
C THR A 56 -41.06 17.61 10.72
N THR A 57 -39.93 18.30 10.55
CA THR A 57 -39.45 19.28 11.53
C THR A 57 -39.00 20.53 10.80
N THR A 58 -39.93 21.47 10.81
CA THR A 58 -39.83 22.94 10.77
C THR A 58 -38.47 23.51 10.39
N ARG A 59 -38.45 24.08 9.17
CA ARG A 59 -37.53 25.14 8.73
C ARG A 59 -37.69 26.34 9.66
N GLN A 60 -36.71 26.56 10.54
CA GLN A 60 -36.50 27.89 11.11
C GLN A 60 -35.39 28.58 10.32
N GLU A 61 -35.86 29.43 9.43
CA GLU A 61 -35.10 30.48 8.77
C GLU A 61 -34.65 31.45 9.87
N THR A 62 -33.38 31.37 10.25
CA THR A 62 -32.73 32.41 11.04
C THR A 62 -31.75 33.11 10.11
N THR A 63 -32.23 34.15 9.46
CA THR A 63 -31.40 35.16 8.80
C THR A 63 -30.69 35.96 9.89
N THR A 64 -29.53 35.48 10.31
CA THR A 64 -28.54 36.35 10.95
C THR A 64 -27.73 36.97 9.83
N GLU A 65 -28.21 38.12 9.33
CA GLU A 65 -27.32 39.11 8.73
C GLU A 65 -26.39 39.57 9.85
N THR A 66 -25.13 39.16 9.79
CA THR A 66 -24.07 39.78 10.57
C THR A 66 -22.86 39.84 9.66
N GLU A 67 -22.75 41.02 9.06
CA GLU A 67 -21.56 41.65 8.52
C GLU A 67 -20.53 40.69 7.92
N THR A 68 -20.52 40.65 6.59
CA THR A 68 -19.27 40.51 5.83
C THR A 68 -18.19 41.31 6.58
N PRO A 69 -17.21 40.66 7.26
CA PRO A 69 -16.05 41.42 7.67
C PRO A 69 -15.48 41.96 6.36
N ALA A 70 -15.35 43.28 6.28
CA ALA A 70 -14.62 43.95 5.20
C ALA A 70 -13.34 43.14 4.92
N PRO A 71 -12.90 43.01 3.66
CA PRO A 71 -11.70 42.25 3.33
C PRO A 71 -10.51 42.87 4.07
N THR A 72 -10.22 42.37 5.27
CA THR A 72 -9.00 42.66 5.98
C THR A 72 -7.92 42.05 5.12
N THR A 73 -7.18 42.93 4.47
CA THR A 73 -5.92 42.61 3.81
C THR A 73 -4.94 42.18 4.92
N GLU A 74 -5.03 40.93 5.35
CA GLU A 74 -4.14 40.35 6.34
C GLU A 74 -3.58 39.06 5.75
N GLN A 75 -2.52 39.29 4.97
CA GLN A 75 -1.50 38.35 4.50
C GLN A 75 -2.01 36.96 4.08
N GLU A 76 -2.18 36.82 2.78
CA GLU A 76 -2.02 35.56 2.07
C GLU A 76 -0.59 35.05 2.27
N GLU A 77 -0.28 34.57 3.48
CA GLU A 77 0.89 33.77 3.74
C GLU A 77 0.61 32.41 3.11
N THR A 78 0.99 32.30 1.84
CA THR A 78 0.90 31.05 1.10
C THR A 78 1.75 30.03 1.87
N ALA A 79 1.09 29.08 2.53
CA ALA A 79 1.78 28.04 3.27
C ALA A 79 2.85 27.38 2.38
N PRO A 80 4.03 27.06 2.91
CA PRO A 80 5.07 26.45 2.10
C PRO A 80 4.57 25.14 1.49
N PRO A 81 4.96 24.81 0.24
CA PRO A 81 4.54 23.58 -0.40
C PRO A 81 5.01 22.36 0.40
N ILE A 82 4.11 21.41 0.61
CA ILE A 82 4.41 20.15 1.29
C ILE A 82 5.20 19.27 0.31
N ILE A 83 6.46 18.97 0.65
CA ILE A 83 7.34 18.10 -0.15
C ILE A 83 7.75 16.90 0.72
N CYS A 84 7.47 15.69 0.24
CA CYS A 84 7.86 14.46 0.93
C CYS A 84 9.31 14.11 0.62
N THR A 85 10.14 14.08 1.65
CA THR A 85 11.59 13.85 1.50
C THR A 85 11.99 12.38 1.62
N ASP A 86 11.19 11.54 2.29
CA ASP A 86 11.45 10.10 2.32
C ASP A 86 10.94 9.46 1.01
N PRO A 87 11.75 8.68 0.27
CA PRO A 87 11.33 8.02 -0.97
C PRO A 87 10.24 6.95 -0.78
N ARG A 88 9.86 6.65 0.47
CA ARG A 88 8.79 5.72 0.84
C ARG A 88 7.55 6.45 1.35
N GLU A 89 7.51 7.76 1.25
CA GLU A 89 6.33 8.59 1.48
C GLU A 89 5.71 9.02 0.15
N ILE A 90 4.40 9.28 0.20
CA ILE A 90 3.61 9.85 -0.90
C ILE A 90 2.80 11.00 -0.33
N TYR A 91 2.77 12.11 -1.06
CA TYR A 91 1.88 13.22 -0.74
C TYR A 91 0.42 12.82 -0.94
N ASN A 92 -0.42 13.10 0.05
CA ASN A 92 -1.86 12.89 -0.02
C ASN A 92 -2.59 14.11 0.54
N GLU A 93 -3.51 14.66 -0.25
CA GLU A 93 -4.39 15.77 0.14
C GLU A 93 -5.46 15.36 1.16
N CYS A 94 -5.84 14.08 1.18
CA CYS A 94 -6.79 13.52 2.14
C CYS A 94 -6.24 12.23 2.75
N GLY A 95 -5.27 12.37 3.65
CA GLY A 95 -4.79 11.30 4.49
C GLY A 95 -5.62 11.10 5.76
N SER A 96 -5.26 10.04 6.49
CA SER A 96 -5.90 9.65 7.73
C SER A 96 -5.66 10.66 8.85
N ALA A 97 -6.71 10.98 9.62
CA ALA A 97 -6.62 11.82 10.82
C ALA A 97 -5.83 11.17 11.99
N CYS A 98 -5.56 9.87 11.93
CA CYS A 98 -4.70 9.17 12.89
C CYS A 98 -3.24 9.05 12.43
N ASP A 99 -2.84 9.80 11.41
CA ASP A 99 -1.57 9.62 10.70
C ASP A 99 -1.42 8.21 10.10
N ASP A 100 -0.18 7.85 9.77
CA ASP A 100 0.22 6.53 9.28
C ASP A 100 0.04 5.43 10.33
N ARG A 101 -0.15 4.20 9.84
CA ARG A 101 0.00 3.00 10.66
C ARG A 101 1.44 2.89 11.18
N THR A 102 1.58 2.42 12.40
CA THR A 102 2.86 2.16 13.08
C THR A 102 2.98 0.67 13.39
N CYS A 103 4.18 0.19 13.77
CA CYS A 103 4.33 -1.19 14.21
C CYS A 103 3.43 -1.54 15.43
N ASP A 104 3.12 -0.56 16.28
CA ASP A 104 2.31 -0.76 17.49
C ASP A 104 0.83 -0.97 17.16
N ASN A 105 0.33 -0.26 16.15
CA ASN A 105 -1.06 -0.32 15.78
C ASN A 105 -1.32 -1.24 14.58
N LEU A 106 -0.32 -1.69 13.81
CA LEU A 106 -0.48 -2.43 12.55
C LEU A 106 -1.49 -3.60 12.60
N ARG A 107 -1.59 -4.30 13.74
CA ARG A 107 -2.50 -5.45 13.96
C ARG A 107 -3.74 -5.12 14.81
N ARG A 108 -3.94 -3.85 15.15
CA ARG A 108 -5.11 -3.32 15.88
C ARG A 108 -6.15 -2.84 14.86
N PRO A 109 -7.27 -3.56 14.68
CA PRO A 109 -8.37 -3.13 13.81
C PRO A 109 -9.26 -2.08 14.46
N ASP A 110 -9.11 -1.87 15.78
CA ASP A 110 -9.92 -1.03 16.65
C ASP A 110 -9.41 0.43 16.75
N VAL A 111 -8.52 0.85 15.86
CA VAL A 111 -8.09 2.25 15.80
C VAL A 111 -9.22 3.08 15.19
N LEU A 112 -9.89 3.86 16.03
CA LEU A 112 -10.94 4.79 15.62
C LEU A 112 -10.32 6.14 15.25
N CYS A 113 -10.56 6.58 14.03
CA CYS A 113 -10.13 7.87 13.49
C CYS A 113 -11.34 8.71 13.11
N SER A 114 -11.23 10.03 13.21
CA SER A 114 -12.24 10.90 12.61
C SER A 114 -12.20 10.76 11.08
N LYS A 115 -13.30 11.14 10.42
CA LYS A 115 -13.39 11.13 8.94
C LYS A 115 -12.82 12.41 8.30
N GLN A 116 -12.03 13.17 9.05
CA GLN A 116 -11.42 14.39 8.54
C GLN A 116 -10.22 14.05 7.66
N CYS A 117 -10.11 14.74 6.53
CA CYS A 117 -8.93 14.69 5.68
C CYS A 117 -7.82 15.52 6.32
N VAL A 118 -6.62 14.96 6.41
CA VAL A 118 -5.41 15.70 6.75
C VAL A 118 -4.47 15.63 5.55
N GLU A 119 -4.05 16.79 5.04
CA GLU A 119 -3.07 16.83 3.96
C GLU A 119 -1.66 16.59 4.51
N GLY A 120 -0.82 15.86 3.77
CA GLY A 120 0.53 15.57 4.24
C GLY A 120 1.25 14.44 3.51
N CYS A 121 2.36 14.02 4.09
CA CYS A 121 3.19 12.92 3.59
C CYS A 121 2.92 11.65 4.38
N TYR A 122 2.45 10.62 3.69
CA TYR A 122 2.06 9.34 4.28
C TYR A 122 2.93 8.21 3.74
N CYS A 123 3.16 7.19 4.57
CA CYS A 123 3.87 6.00 4.14
C CYS A 123 3.11 5.31 3.00
N ARG A 124 3.82 5.03 1.90
CA ARG A 124 3.25 4.29 0.78
C ARG A 124 2.79 2.89 1.21
N ASN A 125 1.87 2.31 0.45
CA ASN A 125 1.30 1.00 0.73
C ASN A 125 2.40 -0.06 1.03
N GLY A 126 2.20 -0.84 2.09
CA GLY A 126 3.16 -1.84 2.57
C GLY A 126 4.24 -1.30 3.51
N TYR A 127 4.27 0.01 3.79
CA TYR A 127 5.16 0.65 4.75
C TYR A 127 4.37 1.16 5.96
N VAL A 128 5.07 1.28 7.09
CA VAL A 128 4.55 1.81 8.36
C VAL A 128 5.57 2.77 8.95
N ARG A 129 5.12 3.73 9.76
CA ARG A 129 5.99 4.71 10.39
C ARG A 129 6.62 4.13 11.66
N ASP A 130 7.94 4.17 11.75
CA ASP A 130 8.70 3.80 12.96
C ASP A 130 8.77 4.97 13.97
N ARG A 131 9.31 4.73 15.18
CA ARG A 131 9.47 5.79 16.19
C ARG A 131 10.42 6.92 15.79
N LEU A 132 11.28 6.67 14.79
CA LEU A 132 12.17 7.67 14.20
C LEU A 132 11.50 8.41 13.04
N ARG A 133 10.19 8.25 12.88
CA ARG A 133 9.34 8.83 11.84
C ARG A 133 9.71 8.44 10.42
N ARG A 134 10.38 7.31 10.22
CA ARG A 134 10.72 6.79 8.88
C ARG A 134 9.71 5.74 8.46
N CYS A 135 9.40 5.70 7.17
CA CYS A 135 8.57 4.64 6.61
C CYS A 135 9.40 3.38 6.43
N ILE A 136 9.17 2.36 7.24
CA ILE A 136 9.82 1.05 7.13
C ILE A 136 8.84 0.03 6.53
N PRO A 137 9.30 -0.99 5.81
CA PRO A 137 8.44 -2.07 5.36
C PRO A 137 7.71 -2.72 6.55
N ALA A 138 6.41 -2.96 6.44
CA ALA A 138 5.58 -3.50 7.52
C ALA A 138 6.10 -4.84 8.07
N TYR A 139 6.73 -5.68 7.24
CA TYR A 139 7.31 -6.94 7.65
C TYR A 139 8.51 -6.79 8.61
N ARG A 140 9.14 -5.60 8.66
CA ARG A 140 10.24 -5.31 9.59
C ARG A 140 9.77 -5.04 11.01
N CYS A 141 8.47 -5.09 11.26
CA CYS A 141 7.95 -5.24 12.60
C CYS A 141 8.20 -6.70 13.13
N TYR A 142 9.44 -7.04 13.54
CA TYR A 142 9.90 -8.09 14.54
C TYR A 142 9.70 -7.88 16.08
N LYS A 143 8.71 -8.53 16.71
CA LYS A 143 8.29 -8.23 18.11
C LYS A 143 9.48 -7.91 19.07
N GLY A 144 9.62 -6.64 19.49
CA GLY A 144 10.53 -6.22 20.57
C GLY A 144 11.68 -5.27 20.22
N TRP A 145 11.73 -4.68 19.01
CA TRP A 145 12.87 -3.85 18.57
C TRP A 145 12.50 -2.43 18.07
N TRP A 146 11.36 -1.87 18.49
CA TRP A 146 10.88 -0.54 18.04
C TRP A 146 10.37 0.33 19.16
#